data_AF-A0A8T7IVA1-F1
#
_entry.id   AF-A0A8T7IVA1-F1
#
_cell.length_a   1.000
_cell.length_b   1.000
_cell.length_c   1.000
_cell.angle_alpha   90.00
_cell.angle_beta   90.00
_cell.angle_gamma   90.00
#
_symmetry.space_group_name_H-M   'P 1'
#
loop_
_entity.id
_entity.type
_entity.pdbx_description
1 polymer ?
#
loop_
_entity_poly.entity_id
_entity_poly.type
_entity_poly.pdbx_seq_one_letter_code
_entity_poly.pdbx_strand_id
1 'polypeptide(L)'
;MKKITAIFAFFIATTAFADITVPVGQQGEESTDVPIHGQKMDEVLNTFGEPTKEHATVGEPPITRWDYDEFIVVFENETVIQSVKKHTN
;
A
#
# COMPACT_ATOMS: atom_id res chain seq x y z
N MET A 1 15.11 -9.21 78.64
CA MET A 1 15.17 -8.17 77.60
C MET A 1 15.03 -8.86 76.24
N LYS A 2 13.88 -8.77 75.58
CA LYS A 2 13.62 -9.42 74.27
C LYS A 2 13.48 -8.31 73.23
N LYS A 3 14.46 -8.24 72.31
CA LYS A 3 14.42 -7.32 71.16
C LYS A 3 13.57 -7.99 70.08
N ILE A 4 12.44 -7.38 69.73
CA ILE A 4 11.55 -7.87 68.67
C ILE A 4 12.01 -7.21 67.38
N THR A 5 12.66 -7.99 66.51
CA THR A 5 13.04 -7.55 65.17
C THR A 5 11.86 -7.80 64.24
N ALA A 6 11.20 -6.73 63.78
CA ALA A 6 10.18 -6.82 62.73
C ALA A 6 10.88 -6.85 61.36
N ILE A 7 10.67 -7.93 60.60
CA ILE A 7 11.12 -8.05 59.21
C ILE A 7 9.98 -7.54 58.32
N PHE A 8 10.23 -6.44 57.62
CA PHE A 8 9.30 -5.87 56.64
C PHE A 8 9.62 -6.49 55.27
N ALA A 9 8.76 -7.40 54.79
CA ALA A 9 8.92 -8.01 53.48
C ALA A 9 8.38 -7.05 52.39
N PHE A 10 9.28 -6.54 51.54
CA PHE A 10 8.92 -5.69 50.40
C PHE A 10 8.64 -6.57 49.18
N PHE A 11 7.39 -6.60 48.71
CA PHE A 11 6.96 -7.34 47.53
C PHE A 11 7.20 -6.47 46.29
N ILE A 12 8.17 -6.83 45.45
CA ILE A 12 8.46 -6.12 44.19
C ILE A 12 7.57 -6.73 43.10
N ALA A 13 6.59 -5.96 42.62
CA ALA A 13 5.81 -6.32 41.44
C ALA A 13 6.65 -6.06 40.18
N THR A 14 6.97 -7.12 39.44
CA THR A 14 7.64 -7.04 38.14
C THR A 14 6.59 -6.82 37.05
N THR A 15 6.67 -5.71 36.32
CA THR A 15 5.84 -5.45 35.14
C THR A 15 6.50 -6.04 33.91
N ALA A 16 5.84 -6.98 33.23
CA ALA A 16 6.26 -7.44 31.91
C ALA A 16 5.70 -6.51 30.83
N PHE A 17 6.56 -6.01 29.94
CA PHE A 17 6.15 -5.33 28.72
C PHE A 17 6.17 -6.35 27.57
N ALA A 18 5.06 -6.48 26.85
CA ALA A 18 4.98 -7.27 25.63
C ALA A 18 5.08 -6.32 24.43
N ASP A 19 6.08 -6.55 23.58
CA ASP A 19 6.23 -5.81 22.33
C ASP A 19 5.42 -6.52 21.24
N ILE A 20 4.51 -5.80 20.59
CA ILE A 20 3.65 -6.33 19.52
C ILE A 20 4.25 -5.85 18.20
N THR A 21 5.09 -6.69 17.60
CA THR A 21 5.55 -6.47 16.23
C THR A 21 4.43 -6.85 15.27
N VAL A 22 3.80 -5.85 14.63
CA VAL A 22 2.88 -6.09 13.51
C VAL A 22 3.73 -6.31 12.26
N PRO A 23 3.74 -7.51 11.66
CA PRO A 23 4.38 -7.69 10.36
C PRO A 23 3.66 -6.81 9.35
N VAL A 24 4.40 -6.01 8.59
CA VAL A 24 3.88 -5.38 7.37
C VAL A 24 3.41 -6.53 6.48
N GLY A 25 2.11 -6.57 6.20
CA GLY A 25 1.52 -7.58 5.35
C GLY A 25 2.13 -7.47 3.96
N GLN A 26 2.83 -8.50 3.53
CA GLN A 26 3.11 -8.72 2.12
C GLN A 26 1.77 -9.14 1.49
N GLN A 27 0.96 -8.16 1.08
CA GLN A 27 -0.21 -8.44 0.25
C GLN A 27 0.31 -9.07 -1.04
N GLY A 28 -0.10 -10.32 -1.26
CA GLY A 28 0.52 -11.23 -2.22
C GLY A 28 0.54 -10.70 -3.65
N GLU A 29 1.26 -11.41 -4.50
CA GLU A 29 1.27 -11.20 -5.94
C GLU A 29 -0.15 -11.40 -6.48
N GLU A 30 -0.93 -10.32 -6.49
CA GLU A 30 -2.16 -10.24 -7.27
C GLU A 30 -1.74 -10.45 -8.72
N SER A 31 -2.22 -11.52 -9.34
CA SER A 31 -2.25 -11.66 -10.79
C SER A 31 -2.75 -10.33 -11.36
N THR A 32 -1.84 -9.55 -11.93
CA THR A 32 -2.11 -8.12 -12.07
C THR A 32 -2.89 -7.91 -13.35
N ASP A 33 -4.22 -7.98 -13.25
CA ASP A 33 -5.13 -7.69 -14.39
C ASP A 33 -5.10 -6.21 -14.79
N VAL A 34 -4.25 -5.39 -14.15
CA VAL A 34 -4.11 -3.96 -14.38
C VAL A 34 -2.63 -3.55 -14.25
N PRO A 35 -2.21 -2.41 -14.79
CA PRO A 35 -0.86 -1.88 -14.58
C PRO A 35 -0.54 -1.68 -13.09
N ILE A 36 0.69 -2.01 -12.69
CA ILE A 36 1.17 -1.75 -11.32
C ILE A 36 1.64 -0.29 -11.16
N HIS A 37 1.58 0.22 -9.93
CA HIS A 37 2.16 1.52 -9.60
C HIS A 37 3.66 1.55 -9.95
N GLY A 38 4.11 2.65 -10.58
CA GLY A 38 5.49 2.84 -11.02
C GLY A 38 5.81 2.31 -12.42
N GLN A 39 4.93 1.51 -13.03
CA GLN A 39 5.10 1.02 -14.41
C GLN A 39 5.14 2.19 -15.40
N LYS A 40 5.91 2.06 -16.48
CA LYS A 40 6.02 3.10 -17.51
C LYS A 40 4.93 2.99 -18.57
N MET A 41 4.58 4.10 -19.21
CA MET A 41 3.57 4.12 -20.28
C MET A 41 3.87 3.12 -21.40
N ASP A 42 5.13 3.01 -21.83
CA ASP A 42 5.57 2.05 -22.85
C ASP A 42 5.43 0.59 -22.38
N GLU A 43 5.76 0.30 -21.12
CA GLU A 43 5.55 -1.01 -20.50
C GLU A 43 4.05 -1.36 -20.44
N VAL A 44 3.19 -0.37 -20.15
CA VAL A 44 1.73 -0.54 -20.18
C VAL A 44 1.24 -0.84 -21.58
N LEU A 45 1.67 -0.07 -22.59
CA LEU A 45 1.33 -0.34 -23.99
C LEU A 45 1.81 -1.72 -24.45
N ASN A 46 3.04 -2.11 -24.08
CA ASN A 46 3.60 -3.41 -24.44
C ASN A 46 2.83 -4.59 -23.80
N THR A 47 2.31 -4.39 -22.59
CA THR A 47 1.63 -5.45 -21.82
C THR A 47 0.14 -5.52 -22.13
N PHE A 48 -0.53 -4.38 -22.24
CA PHE A 48 -2.00 -4.27 -22.32
C PHE A 48 -2.50 -3.79 -23.68
N GLY A 49 -1.61 -3.36 -24.57
CA GLY A 49 -1.96 -2.78 -25.87
C GLY A 49 -2.42 -1.32 -25.78
N GLU A 50 -2.92 -0.80 -26.90
CA GLU A 50 -3.45 0.56 -27.00
C GLU A 50 -4.72 0.72 -26.13
N PRO A 51 -4.89 1.85 -25.44
CA PRO A 51 -6.10 2.12 -24.69
C PRO A 51 -7.29 2.34 -25.63
N THR A 52 -8.50 2.07 -25.15
CA THR A 52 -9.73 2.39 -25.90
C THR A 52 -9.99 3.89 -25.96
N LYS A 53 -9.47 4.64 -24.99
CA LYS A 53 -9.48 6.10 -25.01
C LYS A 53 -8.31 6.69 -24.24
N GLU A 54 -7.57 7.57 -24.90
CA GLU A 54 -6.63 8.49 -24.25
C GLU A 54 -7.29 9.85 -24.00
N HIS A 55 -7.19 10.35 -22.77
CA HIS A 55 -7.65 11.69 -22.42
C HIS A 55 -6.49 12.69 -22.49
N ALA A 56 -6.80 13.95 -22.79
CA ALA A 56 -5.80 15.01 -22.84
C ALA A 56 -5.13 15.20 -21.46
N THR A 57 -3.81 15.41 -21.48
CA THR A 57 -3.02 15.73 -20.28
C THR A 57 -3.47 17.05 -19.66
N VAL A 58 -3.57 17.08 -18.33
CA VAL A 58 -3.99 18.27 -17.57
C VAL A 58 -3.06 18.54 -16.38
N GLY A 59 -2.90 19.81 -16.03
CA GLY A 59 -2.26 20.25 -14.78
C GLY A 59 -0.72 20.30 -14.79
N GLU A 60 -0.19 20.73 -13.65
CA GLU A 60 1.24 20.65 -13.27
C GLU A 60 1.30 20.08 -11.84
N PRO A 61 1.84 18.87 -11.61
CA PRO A 61 2.46 17.98 -12.59
C PRO A 61 1.46 17.45 -13.64
N PRO A 62 1.93 17.06 -14.84
CA PRO A 62 1.04 16.61 -15.91
C PRO A 62 0.42 15.26 -15.55
N ILE A 63 -0.92 15.21 -15.56
CA ILE A 63 -1.70 13.99 -15.34
C ILE A 63 -2.36 13.55 -16.64
N THR A 64 -2.13 12.29 -17.02
CA THR A 64 -2.73 11.65 -18.19
C THR A 64 -3.56 10.46 -17.74
N ARG A 65 -4.73 10.26 -18.36
CA ARG A 65 -5.61 9.12 -18.07
C ARG A 65 -5.87 8.34 -19.35
N TRP A 66 -5.72 7.03 -19.25
CA TRP A 66 -6.12 6.09 -20.29
C TRP A 66 -7.23 5.16 -19.80
N ASP A 67 -8.23 4.93 -20.66
CA ASP A 67 -9.30 3.97 -20.41
C ASP A 67 -9.03 2.70 -21.24
N TYR A 68 -9.11 1.55 -20.60
CA TYR A 68 -9.16 0.22 -21.20
C TYR A 68 -10.56 -0.37 -21.02
N ASP A 69 -10.86 -1.52 -21.63
CA ASP A 69 -12.19 -2.13 -21.50
C ASP A 69 -12.53 -2.48 -20.05
N GLU A 70 -11.59 -3.06 -19.32
CA GLU A 70 -11.81 -3.58 -17.96
C GLU A 70 -11.29 -2.66 -16.84
N PHE A 71 -10.45 -1.68 -17.16
CA PHE A 71 -9.85 -0.80 -16.17
C PHE A 71 -9.53 0.60 -16.71
N ILE A 72 -9.10 1.47 -15.81
CA ILE A 72 -8.62 2.82 -16.08
C ILE A 72 -7.23 2.92 -15.44
N VAL A 73 -6.27 3.50 -16.15
CA VAL A 73 -4.93 3.78 -15.62
C VAL A 73 -4.66 5.28 -15.68
N VAL A 74 -4.03 5.80 -14.63
CA VAL A 74 -3.67 7.20 -14.47
C VAL A 74 -2.16 7.29 -14.32
N PHE A 75 -1.58 8.22 -15.07
CA PHE A 75 -0.16 8.50 -15.10
C PHE A 75 0.12 9.92 -14.62
N GLU A 76 1.25 10.07 -13.94
CA GLU A 76 1.91 11.36 -13.79
C GLU A 76 3.19 11.33 -14.62
N ASN A 77 3.37 12.31 -15.51
CA ASN A 77 4.35 12.24 -16.60
C ASN A 77 4.13 10.94 -17.41
N GLU A 78 5.06 9.99 -17.32
CA GLU A 78 5.03 8.70 -18.03
C GLU A 78 4.94 7.50 -17.06
N THR A 79 4.60 7.74 -15.80
CA THR A 79 4.64 6.73 -14.74
C THR A 79 3.26 6.49 -14.17
N VAL A 80 2.84 5.23 -14.07
CA VAL A 80 1.56 4.83 -13.46
C VAL A 80 1.54 5.26 -12.01
N ILE A 81 0.56 6.07 -11.64
CA ILE A 81 0.31 6.43 -10.24
C ILE A 81 -0.89 5.67 -9.67
N GLN A 82 -1.85 5.27 -10.51
CA GLN A 82 -3.05 4.56 -10.05
C GLN A 82 -3.70 3.74 -11.18
N SER A 83 -4.22 2.57 -10.82
CA SER A 83 -5.04 1.71 -11.68
C SER A 83 -6.37 1.39 -10.99
N VAL A 84 -7.48 1.48 -11.71
CA VAL A 84 -8.84 1.30 -11.19
C VAL A 84 -9.60 0.32 -12.07
N LYS A 85 -9.99 -0.85 -11.51
CA LYS A 85 -10.87 -1.79 -12.22
C LYS A 85 -12.27 -1.20 -12.37
N LYS A 86 -12.88 -1.36 -13.55
CA LYS A 86 -14.27 -0.98 -13.78
C LYS A 86 -15.18 -2.02 -13.12
N HIS A 87 -16.22 -1.55 -12.44
CA HIS A 87 -17.24 -2.43 -11.89
C HIS A 87 -18.29 -2.73 -12.96
N THR A 88 -18.44 -4.00 -13.33
CA THR A 88 -19.58 -4.49 -14.11
C THR A 88 -20.73 -4.79 -13.15
N ASN A 89 -21.90 -4.19 -13.40
CA ASN A 89 -23.15 -4.39 -12.65
C ASN A 89 -23.89 -5.63 -13.16
#